data_AF-A0A4R0WJI0-F1
#
_entry.id   AF-A0A4R0WJI0-F1
#
_cell.length_a   1.000
_cell.length_b   1.000
_cell.length_c   1.000
_cell.angle_alpha   90.00
_cell.angle_beta   90.00
_cell.angle_gamma   90.00
#
_symmetry.space_group_name_H-M   'P 1'
#
loop_
_entity.id
_entity.type
_entity.pdbx_description
1 polymer ?
#
loop_
_entity_poly.entity_id
_entity_poly.type
_entity_poly.pdbx_seq_one_letter_code
_entity_poly.pdbx_strand_id
1 'polypeptide(L)' 'MRLIIEARVEGGEARATDATVLAVVERNDRSLADLGLTLAEGRALLAEVQSFLVPEQTAGWMKSQMACHRCGS' A
#
# COMPACT_ATOMS: atom_id res chain seq x y z
N MET A 1 -10.98 -0.29 -21.26
CA MET A 1 -9.68 0.23 -20.82
C MET A 1 -9.49 -0.25 -19.40
N ARG A 2 -8.28 -0.68 -19.05
CA ARG A 2 -7.96 -1.23 -17.73
C ARG A 2 -6.92 -0.35 -17.06
N LEU A 3 -7.21 0.14 -15.87
CA LEU A 3 -6.27 0.84 -15.01
C LEU A 3 -5.75 -0.16 -13.98
N ILE A 4 -4.43 -0.30 -13.90
CA ILE A 4 -3.76 -1.15 -12.90
C ILE A 4 -3.00 -0.21 -11.97
N ILE A 5 -3.27 -0.32 -10.68
CA ILE A 5 -2.66 0.52 -9.65
C ILE A 5 -1.75 -0.36 -8.82
N GLU A 6 -0.47 -0.02 -8.84
CA GLU A 6 0.58 -0.76 -8.17
C GLU A 6 1.25 0.13 -7.12
N ALA A 7 1.64 -0.47 -6.00
CA ALA A 7 2.44 0.18 -4.99
C ALA A 7 3.74 -0.57 -4.76
N ARG A 8 4.77 0.20 -4.42
CA ARG A 8 6.07 -0.29 -3.96
C ARG A 8 6.42 0.46 -2.69
N VAL A 9 6.98 -0.25 -1.72
CA VAL A 9 7.45 0.37 -0.48
C VAL A 9 8.93 0.63 -0.63
N GLU A 10 9.31 1.90 -0.52
CA GLU A 10 10.70 2.35 -0.54
C GLU A 10 11.07 2.88 0.83
N GLY A 11 12.18 2.38 1.40
CA GLY A 11 12.68 2.81 2.70
C GLY A 11 12.27 1.91 3.85
N GLY A 12 13.22 1.08 4.28
CA GLY A 12 13.18 0.13 5.39
C GLY A 12 14.45 -0.72 5.35
N GLU A 13 14.80 -1.45 6.41
CA GLU A 13 15.95 -2.38 6.37
C GLU A 13 15.80 -3.48 5.28
N ALA A 14 14.57 -3.70 4.80
CA ALA A 14 14.29 -4.55 3.66
C ALA A 14 14.54 -3.82 2.33
N ARG A 15 15.16 -4.52 1.37
CA ARG A 15 15.29 -4.06 -0.03
C ARG A 15 13.92 -3.64 -0.59
N ALA A 16 13.94 -2.71 -1.55
CA ALA A 16 12.74 -2.31 -2.30
C ALA A 16 11.90 -3.54 -2.66
N THR A 17 10.63 -3.52 -2.27
CA THR A 17 9.70 -4.61 -2.53
C THR A 17 9.29 -4.60 -4.00
N ASP A 18 9.03 -5.78 -4.55
CA ASP A 18 8.41 -5.88 -5.87
C ASP A 18 7.06 -5.16 -5.86
N ALA A 19 6.72 -4.56 -7.00
CA ALA A 19 5.46 -3.85 -7.15
C ALA A 19 4.29 -4.81 -6.88
N THR A 20 3.38 -4.39 -5.99
CA THR A 20 2.19 -5.15 -5.63
C THR A 20 0.98 -4.44 -6.22
N VAL A 21 0.14 -5.19 -6.95
CA VAL A 21 -1.13 -4.68 -7.50
C VAL A 21 -2.11 -4.47 -6.36
N LEU A 22 -2.53 -3.22 -6.14
CA LEU A 22 -3.50 -2.85 -5.10
C LEU A 22 -4.93 -2.72 -5.63
N ALA A 23 -5.08 -2.34 -6.91
CA ALA A 23 -6.39 -2.27 -7.53
C ALA A 23 -6.33 -2.46 -9.04
N VAL A 24 -7.42 -2.99 -9.58
CA VAL A 24 -7.68 -3.06 -11.01
C VAL A 24 -9.05 -2.44 -11.26
N VAL A 25 -9.09 -1.43 -12.11
CA VAL A 25 -10.34 -0.72 -12.45
C VAL A 25 -10.59 -0.83 -13.95
N GLU A 26 -11.77 -1.35 -14.30
CA GLU A 26 -12.22 -1.48 -15.68
C GLU A 26 -13.10 -0.29 -16.09
N ARG A 27 -12.89 0.20 -17.31
CA ARG A 27 -13.64 1.29 -17.94
C ARG A 27 -14.14 0.83 -19.31
N ASN A 28 -15.44 0.92 -19.57
CA ASN A 28 -16.03 0.40 -20.81
C ASN A 28 -15.89 1.36 -22.00
N ASP A 29 -15.92 2.67 -21.75
CA ASP A 29 -16.04 3.73 -22.76
C ASP A 29 -14.71 4.17 -23.39
N ARG A 30 -13.56 3.74 -22.83
CA ARG A 30 -12.20 4.18 -23.24
C ARG A 30 -12.04 5.72 -23.22
N SER A 31 -12.88 6.41 -22.45
CA SER A 31 -12.86 7.86 -22.30
C SER A 31 -11.66 8.27 -21.45
N LEU A 32 -10.90 9.27 -21.92
CA LEU A 32 -9.80 9.85 -21.13
C LEU A 32 -10.31 10.82 -20.07
N ALA A 33 -11.55 11.32 -20.18
CA ALA A 33 -12.15 12.18 -19.16
C ALA A 33 -12.38 11.43 -17.83
N ASP A 34 -12.51 10.11 -17.90
CA ASP A 34 -12.84 9.22 -16.78
C ASP A 34 -11.63 8.41 -16.28
N LEU A 35 -10.42 8.93 -16.51
CA LEU A 35 -9.16 8.35 -16.00
C LEU A 35 -9.03 8.46 -14.48
N GLY A 36 -9.75 9.40 -13.87
CA GLY A 36 -9.78 9.54 -12.41
C GLY A 36 -10.47 8.37 -11.72
N LEU A 37 -10.19 8.24 -10.42
CA LEU A 37 -10.96 7.37 -9.55
C LEU A 37 -12.24 8.06 -9.13
N THR A 38 -13.34 7.32 -9.15
CA THR A 38 -14.53 7.73 -8.42
C THR A 38 -14.24 7.73 -6.91
N LEU A 39 -15.07 8.42 -6.13
CA LEU A 39 -14.92 8.41 -4.67
C LEU A 39 -15.05 7.00 -4.07
N ALA A 40 -15.86 6.13 -4.66
CA ALA A 40 -16.01 4.74 -4.21
C ALA A 40 -14.72 3.95 -4.46
N GLU A 41 -14.16 4.05 -5.67
CA GLU A 41 -12.90 3.39 -6.03
C GLU A 41 -11.72 3.93 -5.24
N GLY A 42 -11.65 5.25 -5.05
CA GLY A 42 -10.61 5.87 -4.23
C GLY A 42 -10.65 5.40 -2.77
N ARG A 43 -11.86 5.25 -2.19
CA ARG A 43 -12.01 4.68 -0.84
C ARG A 43 -11.62 3.21 -0.77
N ALA A 44 -12.01 2.41 -1.77
CA ALA A 44 -11.63 1.00 -1.83
C ALA A 44 -10.11 0.85 -1.97
N LEU A 45 -9.48 1.63 -2.85
CA LEU A 45 -8.02 1.67 -3.00
C LEU A 45 -7.33 2.08 -1.70
N LEU A 46 -7.83 3.12 -1.01
CA LEU A 46 -7.25 3.55 0.26
C LEU A 46 -7.31 2.44 1.32
N ALA A 47 -8.42 1.70 1.39
CA ALA A 47 -8.54 0.57 2.30
C ALA A 47 -7.47 -0.51 2.01
N GLU A 48 -7.21 -0.81 0.74
CA GLU A 48 -6.16 -1.77 0.39
C GLU A 48 -4.74 -1.27 0.56
N VAL A 49 -4.49 0.02 0.33
CA VAL A 49 -3.21 0.63 0.70
C VAL A 49 -2.97 0.48 2.20
N GLN A 50 -3.99 0.70 3.04
CA GLN A 50 -3.89 0.58 4.48
C GLN A 50 -3.72 -0.88 4.94
N SER A 51 -4.44 -1.82 4.34
CA SER A 51 -4.31 -3.26 4.64
C SER A 51 -2.90 -3.77 4.33
N PHE A 52 -2.26 -3.23 3.29
CA PHE A 52 -0.90 -3.56 2.88
C PHE A 52 0.16 -2.88 3.77
N LEU A 53 0.09 -1.57 3.98
CA LEU A 53 1.17 -0.81 4.65
C LEU A 53 1.16 -0.94 6.18
N VAL A 54 -0.01 -0.96 6.81
CA VAL A 54 -0.11 -0.88 8.27
C VAL A 54 0.55 -2.07 8.96
N PRO A 55 0.36 -3.33 8.52
CA PRO A 55 1.03 -4.48 9.14
C PRO A 55 2.56 -4.41 9.04
N GLU A 56 3.09 -4.00 7.88
CA GLU A 56 4.53 -3.88 7.66
C GLU A 56 5.14 -2.83 8.60
N GLN A 57 4.54 -1.63 8.65
CA GLN A 57 4.97 -0.56 9.54
C GLN A 57 4.85 -0.95 11.02
N THR A 58 3.76 -1.62 11.38
CA THR A 58 3.55 -2.11 12.76
C THR A 58 4.61 -3.13 13.14
N ALA A 59 4.94 -4.07 12.25
CA ALA A 59 5.99 -5.06 12.50
C ALA A 59 7.37 -4.41 12.63
N GLY A 60 7.70 -3.43 11.78
CA GLY A 60 8.93 -2.65 11.89
C GLY A 60 9.02 -1.88 13.21
N TRP A 61 7.93 -1.21 13.59
CA TRP A 61 7.85 -0.51 14.87
C TRP A 61 8.00 -1.47 16.06
N MET A 62 7.25 -2.57 16.08
CA MET A 62 7.35 -3.60 17.12
C MET A 62 8.78 -4.05 17.34
N LYS A 63 9.50 -4.42 16.27
CA LYS A 63 10.92 -4.81 16.34
C LYS A 63 11.78 -3.73 17.00
N SER A 64 11.57 -2.46 16.65
CA SER A 64 12.31 -1.34 17.25
C SER A 64 12.07 -1.17 18.76
N GLN A 65 10.93 -1.65 19.26
CA GLN A 65 10.54 -1.55 20.66
C GLN A 65 10.86 -2.81 21.49
N MET A 66 11.36 -3.89 20.87
CA MET A 66 11.54 -5.18 21.56
C MET A 66 12.68 -5.18 22.60
N ALA A 67 13.57 -4.18 22.60
CA ALA A 67 14.63 -4.09 23.59
C ALA A 67 14.08 -3.64 24.95
N CYS A 68 14.34 -4.43 26.01
CA CYS A 68 13.98 -4.05 27.37
C CYS A 68 14.70 -2.76 27.78
N HIS A 69 13.95 -1.73 28.17
CA HIS A 69 14.49 -0.45 28.65
C HIS A 69 15.35 -0.56 29.91
N ARG A 70 15.36 -1.72 30.58
CA ARG A 70 16.12 -1.98 31.80
C ARG A 70 17.39 -2.80 31.58
N CYS A 71 17.39 -3.76 30.65
CA CYS A 71 18.55 -4.65 30.42
C CYS A 71 19.02 -4.72 28.96
N GLY A 72 18.33 -4.06 28.03
CA GLY A 72 18.70 -4.01 26.61
C GLY A 72 18.59 -5.35 25.85
N SER A 73 18.10 -6.41 26.51
CA SER A 73 17.78 -7.70 25.90
C SER A 73 16.40 -7.69 25.27
#